data_AF-A0A428FP04-F1
#
_entry.id   AF-A0A428FP04-F1
#
_cell.length_a   1.000
_cell.length_b   1.000
_cell.length_c   1.000
_cell.angle_alpha   90.00
_cell.angle_beta   90.00
_cell.angle_gamma   90.00
#
_symmetry.space_group_name_H-M   'P 1'
#
loop_
_entity.id
_entity.type
_entity.pdbx_description
1 polymer ?
#
loop_
_entity_poly.entity_id
_entity_poly.type
_entity_poly.pdbx_seq_one_letter_code
_entity_poly.pdbx_strand_id
1 'polypeptide(L)'
;MNLEQKRPKLFKDFPPFPKEQLREKYTGGDIVIQACADDEQVAFHAIRNLIRKGRNAVTLRWSQSGFAAIGDRMETPRNLFGFKDGTANVTKEKDFDRVVWADSKDWMENGSYMAVRRIQMFLDTWDRTNLEEQENTFGRYKESGAPFGKKNEFDEVDLSLLPDDSHVRLAKEVEKPLLRRSYSYSDGIDDKTGQFDTGLLFISFQKDPDHFVKVQTNLGATDKMNEYVTHIGSGLFACFGGVEKGGYIGQKLLED
;
A
#
# COMPACT_ATOMS: atom_id res chain seq x y z
N MET A 1 -22.06 -13.28 13.90
CA MET A 1 -21.88 -12.27 14.96
C MET A 1 -22.45 -10.97 14.43
N ASN A 2 -23.37 -10.33 15.15
CA ASN A 2 -24.00 -9.09 14.72
C ASN A 2 -23.17 -7.88 15.22
N LEU A 3 -22.09 -7.55 14.51
CA LEU A 3 -21.17 -6.46 14.87
C LEU A 3 -21.44 -5.16 14.10
N GLU A 4 -22.53 -5.07 13.35
CA GLU A 4 -22.83 -3.93 12.49
C GLU A 4 -22.90 -2.61 13.27
N GLN A 5 -23.40 -2.65 14.51
CA GLN A 5 -23.48 -1.48 15.40
C GLN A 5 -22.10 -1.00 15.88
N LYS A 6 -21.08 -1.86 15.84
CA LYS A 6 -19.68 -1.55 16.20
C LYS A 6 -18.83 -1.20 14.98
N ARG A 7 -19.40 -1.15 13.77
CA ARG A 7 -18.67 -0.77 12.54
C ARG A 7 -18.20 0.70 12.66
N PRO A 8 -16.89 1.00 12.53
CA PRO A 8 -16.41 2.37 12.57
C PRO A 8 -17.07 3.20 11.47
N LYS A 9 -17.49 4.43 11.78
CA LYS A 9 -18.25 5.29 10.84
C LYS A 9 -17.51 5.56 9.53
N LEU A 10 -16.18 5.64 9.60
CA LEU A 10 -15.31 5.89 8.46
C LEU A 10 -15.00 4.60 7.67
N PHE A 11 -15.23 3.41 8.25
CA PHE A 11 -14.95 2.13 7.62
C PHE A 11 -16.03 1.78 6.59
N LYS A 12 -15.97 2.39 5.42
CA LYS A 12 -16.88 2.14 4.30
C LYS A 12 -16.12 1.52 3.14
N ASP A 13 -16.84 0.74 2.34
CA ASP A 13 -16.28 0.10 1.17
C ASP A 13 -15.73 1.18 0.22
N PHE A 14 -14.63 0.87 -0.47
CA PHE A 14 -14.07 1.81 -1.43
C PHE A 14 -15.07 2.11 -2.55
N PRO A 15 -15.12 3.36 -3.05
CA PRO A 15 -15.80 3.63 -4.30
C PRO A 15 -15.06 2.92 -5.45
N PRO A 16 -15.72 2.73 -6.60
CA PRO A 16 -15.01 2.31 -7.80
C PRO A 16 -13.96 3.36 -8.16
N PHE A 17 -12.76 2.91 -8.52
CA PHE A 17 -11.68 3.79 -8.98
C PHE A 17 -11.53 3.73 -10.50
N PRO A 18 -11.10 4.83 -11.16
CA PRO A 18 -10.85 4.81 -12.59
C PRO A 18 -9.85 3.73 -13.00
N LYS A 19 -10.08 3.10 -14.16
CA LYS A 19 -9.18 2.13 -14.82
C LYS A 19 -8.84 0.86 -14.00
N GLU A 20 -9.50 0.61 -12.87
CA GLU A 20 -9.29 -0.65 -12.15
C GLU A 20 -9.91 -1.85 -12.88
N GLN A 21 -9.22 -2.98 -12.83
CA GLN A 21 -9.66 -4.25 -13.41
C GLN A 21 -9.62 -5.32 -12.32
N LEU A 22 -10.40 -5.08 -11.27
CA LEU A 22 -10.39 -5.92 -10.07
C LEU A 22 -10.75 -7.38 -10.41
N ARG A 23 -9.90 -8.29 -9.93
CA ARG A 23 -10.12 -9.73 -9.98
C ARG A 23 -10.64 -10.15 -8.61
N GLU A 24 -11.76 -10.86 -8.57
CA GLU A 24 -12.41 -11.28 -7.31
C GLU A 24 -11.45 -12.07 -6.40
N LYS A 25 -10.59 -12.92 -7.02
CA LYS A 25 -9.56 -13.71 -6.33
C LYS A 25 -8.49 -12.89 -5.58
N TYR A 26 -8.44 -11.57 -5.75
CA TYR A 26 -7.49 -10.68 -5.06
C TYR A 26 -8.21 -9.54 -4.31
N THR A 27 -9.51 -9.67 -4.08
CA THR A 27 -10.34 -8.55 -3.59
C THR A 27 -11.10 -8.91 -2.32
N GLY A 28 -11.04 -8.01 -1.33
CA GLY A 28 -11.79 -8.10 -0.07
C GLY A 28 -11.24 -9.13 0.91
N GLY A 29 -12.11 -9.61 1.80
CA GLY A 29 -11.78 -10.50 2.91
C GLY A 29 -12.27 -9.92 4.22
N ASP A 30 -12.68 -10.79 5.15
CA ASP A 30 -13.20 -10.35 6.45
C ASP A 30 -12.06 -10.03 7.43
N ILE A 31 -10.92 -10.71 7.29
CA ILE A 31 -9.74 -10.58 8.14
C ILE A 31 -8.49 -10.54 7.24
N VAL A 32 -7.58 -9.60 7.52
CA VAL A 32 -6.25 -9.55 6.93
C VAL A 32 -5.20 -9.93 7.97
N ILE A 33 -4.19 -10.68 7.54
CA ILE A 33 -2.99 -10.95 8.33
C ILE A 33 -1.78 -10.53 7.49
N GLN A 34 -1.04 -9.52 7.95
CA GLN A 34 0.24 -9.14 7.38
C GLN A 34 1.37 -9.65 8.28
N ALA A 35 2.15 -10.62 7.80
CA ALA A 35 3.38 -11.06 8.46
C ALA A 35 4.59 -10.56 7.66
N CYS A 36 5.52 -9.91 8.35
CA CYS A 36 6.74 -9.38 7.76
C CYS A 36 7.94 -9.91 8.53
N ALA A 37 8.96 -10.37 7.82
CA ALA A 37 10.24 -10.75 8.37
C ALA A 37 11.33 -10.49 7.31
N ASP A 38 12.58 -10.43 7.75
CA ASP A 38 13.74 -10.37 6.85
C ASP A 38 14.01 -11.73 6.15
N ASP A 39 13.36 -12.78 6.62
CA ASP A 39 13.41 -14.14 6.06
C ASP A 39 11.99 -14.60 5.66
N GLU A 40 11.84 -15.00 4.40
CA GLU A 40 10.54 -15.41 3.85
C GLU A 40 9.98 -16.67 4.54
N GLN A 41 10.84 -17.62 4.89
CA GLN A 41 10.43 -18.85 5.56
C GLN A 41 9.88 -18.56 6.97
N VAL A 42 10.46 -17.59 7.68
CA VAL A 42 9.94 -17.11 8.97
C VAL A 42 8.57 -16.45 8.81
N ALA A 43 8.41 -15.55 7.84
CA ALA A 43 7.12 -14.90 7.56
C ALA A 43 6.04 -15.93 7.19
N PHE A 44 6.36 -16.86 6.30
CA PHE A 44 5.46 -17.94 5.91
C PHE A 44 5.11 -18.86 7.08
N HIS A 45 6.10 -19.23 7.91
CA HIS A 45 5.88 -20.06 9.09
C HIS A 45 4.88 -19.41 10.06
N ALA A 46 4.96 -18.10 10.27
CA ALA A 46 4.01 -17.36 11.12
C ALA A 46 2.57 -17.47 10.58
N ILE A 47 2.37 -17.14 9.30
CA ILE A 47 1.05 -17.21 8.63
C ILE A 47 0.49 -18.63 8.69
N ARG A 48 1.29 -19.65 8.33
CA ARG A 48 0.86 -21.05 8.32
C ARG A 48 0.40 -21.51 9.70
N ASN A 49 1.10 -21.11 10.77
CA ASN A 49 0.72 -21.48 12.14
C ASN A 49 -0.56 -20.80 12.61
N LEU A 50 -0.77 -19.52 12.26
CA LEU A 50 -1.99 -18.79 12.59
C LEU A 50 -3.21 -19.42 11.90
N ILE A 51 -3.12 -19.67 10.59
CA ILE A 51 -4.20 -20.31 9.82
C ILE A 51 -4.52 -21.69 10.37
N ARG A 52 -3.49 -22.48 10.72
CA ARG A 52 -3.67 -23.83 11.29
C ARG A 52 -4.53 -23.81 12.56
N LYS A 53 -4.35 -22.81 13.43
CA LYS A 53 -5.16 -22.66 14.66
C LYS A 53 -6.61 -22.27 14.37
N GLY A 54 -6.84 -21.47 13.32
CA GLY A 54 -8.16 -21.00 12.91
C GLY A 54 -8.90 -21.90 11.91
N ARG A 55 -8.34 -23.03 11.49
CA ARG A 55 -8.82 -23.82 10.32
C ARG A 55 -10.30 -24.24 10.33
N ASN A 56 -10.91 -24.32 11.51
CA ASN A 56 -12.32 -24.70 11.67
C ASN A 56 -13.27 -23.47 11.70
N ALA A 57 -12.73 -22.26 11.76
CA ALA A 57 -13.48 -21.00 11.90
C ALA A 57 -13.28 -20.05 10.70
N VAL A 58 -12.17 -20.17 9.97
CA VAL A 58 -11.86 -19.29 8.83
C VAL A 58 -11.44 -20.10 7.60
N THR A 59 -11.70 -19.55 6.41
CA THR A 59 -11.19 -20.04 5.14
C THR A 59 -10.23 -19.02 4.53
N LEU A 60 -9.24 -19.49 3.76
CA LEU A 60 -8.35 -18.60 3.03
C LEU A 60 -9.07 -18.04 1.80
N ARG A 61 -9.18 -16.71 1.73
CA ARG A 61 -9.75 -16.01 0.58
C ARG A 61 -8.72 -15.82 -0.53
N TRP A 62 -7.58 -15.24 -0.18
CA TRP A 62 -6.42 -15.06 -1.05
C TRP A 62 -5.17 -14.83 -0.21
N SER A 63 -4.00 -14.98 -0.83
CA SER A 63 -2.70 -14.73 -0.21
C SER A 63 -1.75 -14.18 -1.28
N GLN A 64 -0.85 -13.31 -0.86
CA GLN A 64 0.17 -12.72 -1.72
C GLN A 64 1.49 -12.66 -0.94
N SER A 65 2.52 -13.34 -1.44
CA SER A 65 3.90 -13.11 -1.00
C SER A 65 4.46 -11.87 -1.70
N GLY A 66 5.39 -11.20 -1.04
CA GLY A 66 6.07 -10.06 -1.61
C GLY A 66 7.41 -9.81 -0.93
N PHE A 67 8.24 -8.98 -1.56
CA PHE A 67 9.58 -8.65 -1.12
C PHE A 67 9.83 -7.15 -1.27
N ALA A 68 10.70 -6.64 -0.42
CA ALA A 68 11.28 -5.31 -0.56
C ALA A 68 12.78 -5.47 -0.33
N ALA A 69 13.60 -4.76 -1.11
CA ALA A 69 15.04 -4.81 -0.93
C ALA A 69 15.38 -4.29 0.48
N ILE A 70 16.10 -5.09 1.27
CA ILE A 70 16.59 -4.66 2.59
C ILE A 70 17.72 -3.63 2.42
N GLY A 71 18.48 -3.72 1.32
CA GLY A 71 19.62 -2.86 1.03
C GLY A 71 20.66 -2.89 2.15
N ASP A 72 21.28 -1.74 2.41
CA ASP A 72 22.11 -1.47 3.60
C ASP A 72 21.28 -0.96 4.80
N ARG A 73 19.94 -0.95 4.67
CA ARG A 73 18.97 -0.36 5.61
C ARG A 73 19.08 1.14 5.84
N MET A 74 19.98 1.82 5.12
CA MET A 74 20.17 3.27 5.18
C MET A 74 19.49 3.94 3.99
N GLU A 75 19.56 3.33 2.80
CA GLU A 75 18.91 3.84 1.60
C GLU A 75 17.43 3.44 1.52
N THR A 76 16.61 4.32 0.94
CA THR A 76 15.22 3.99 0.61
C THR A 76 15.19 2.84 -0.40
N PRO A 77 14.41 1.77 -0.15
CA PRO A 77 14.34 0.61 -1.05
C PRO A 77 13.78 0.98 -2.41
N ARG A 78 14.12 0.20 -3.44
CA ARG A 78 13.59 0.38 -4.80
C ARG A 78 12.47 -0.61 -5.11
N ASN A 79 11.48 -0.18 -5.89
CA ASN A 79 10.46 -1.05 -6.47
C ASN A 79 10.91 -1.63 -7.83
N LEU A 80 10.05 -2.43 -8.48
CA LEU A 80 10.38 -3.08 -9.75
C LEU A 80 10.53 -2.14 -10.95
N PHE A 81 10.07 -0.89 -10.87
CA PHE A 81 10.40 0.14 -11.86
C PHE A 81 11.81 0.73 -11.67
N GLY A 82 12.48 0.36 -10.57
CA GLY A 82 13.82 0.82 -10.22
C GLY A 82 13.84 2.18 -9.49
N PHE A 83 12.69 2.71 -9.09
CA PHE A 83 12.58 3.96 -8.35
C PHE A 83 12.60 3.72 -6.84
N LYS A 84 13.17 4.65 -6.07
CA LYS A 84 13.10 4.66 -4.61
C LYS A 84 11.64 4.80 -4.16
N ASP A 85 11.20 3.93 -3.26
CA ASP A 85 9.82 3.80 -2.84
C ASP A 85 9.69 3.95 -1.32
N GLY A 86 9.24 5.14 -0.89
CA GLY A 86 9.04 5.45 0.53
C GLY A 86 9.63 6.79 0.98
N THR A 87 10.33 7.52 0.10
CA THR A 87 11.02 8.78 0.38
C THR A 87 10.19 9.80 1.19
N ALA A 88 8.91 9.97 0.85
CA ALA A 88 8.04 10.96 1.46
C ALA A 88 7.24 10.45 2.68
N ASN A 89 7.47 9.22 3.13
CA ASN A 89 6.78 8.70 4.30
C ASN A 89 7.19 9.45 5.57
N VAL A 90 6.25 9.56 6.52
CA VAL A 90 6.59 9.95 7.89
C VAL A 90 7.47 8.88 8.53
N THR A 91 8.56 9.30 9.17
CA THR A 91 9.53 8.40 9.83
C THR A 91 9.65 8.63 11.33
N LYS A 92 9.14 9.76 11.83
CA LYS A 92 9.21 10.14 13.24
C LYS A 92 7.87 9.86 13.91
N GLU A 93 7.93 9.23 15.08
CA GLU A 93 6.76 8.83 15.85
C GLU A 93 5.80 9.99 16.13
N LYS A 94 6.34 11.17 16.45
CA LYS A 94 5.55 12.40 16.68
C LYS A 94 4.67 12.83 15.51
N ASP A 95 4.97 12.37 14.29
CA ASP A 95 4.23 12.71 13.08
C ASP A 95 3.19 11.63 12.73
N PHE A 96 3.19 10.47 13.42
CA PHE A 96 2.25 9.38 13.16
C PHE A 96 0.82 9.72 13.58
N ASP A 97 0.59 10.51 14.63
CA ASP A 97 -0.76 10.94 15.04
C ASP A 97 -1.50 11.73 13.94
N ARG A 98 -0.72 12.39 13.07
CA ARG A 98 -1.23 13.17 11.93
C ARG A 98 -1.60 12.30 10.73
N VAL A 99 -1.02 11.11 10.62
CA VAL A 99 -1.07 10.30 9.40
C VAL A 99 -1.70 8.93 9.63
N VAL A 100 -1.28 8.20 10.66
CA VAL A 100 -1.50 6.75 10.82
C VAL A 100 -2.63 6.44 11.79
N TRP A 101 -2.61 7.01 13.00
CA TRP A 101 -3.46 6.57 14.09
C TRP A 101 -4.88 7.13 13.98
N ALA A 102 -5.87 6.23 13.99
CA ALA A 102 -7.28 6.57 13.89
C ALA A 102 -7.71 7.46 15.07
N ASP A 103 -8.45 8.52 14.76
CA ASP A 103 -9.08 9.37 15.78
C ASP A 103 -10.40 8.72 16.22
N SER A 104 -10.29 7.73 17.12
CA SER A 104 -11.42 6.99 17.65
C SER A 104 -11.33 6.79 19.16
N LYS A 105 -12.49 6.67 19.80
CA LYS A 105 -12.66 6.36 21.23
C LYS A 105 -13.27 4.98 21.46
N ASP A 106 -13.54 4.23 20.39
CA ASP A 106 -14.05 2.86 20.45
C ASP A 106 -12.90 1.83 20.34
N TRP A 107 -13.19 0.62 19.91
CA TRP A 107 -12.19 -0.44 19.72
C TRP A 107 -11.08 -0.10 18.71
N MET A 108 -11.27 0.93 17.88
CA MET A 108 -10.25 1.47 16.95
C MET A 108 -9.31 2.49 17.61
N GLU A 109 -9.44 2.79 18.90
CA GLU A 109 -8.46 3.60 19.63
C GLU A 109 -7.05 3.02 19.46
N ASN A 110 -6.08 3.86 19.08
CA ASN A 110 -4.71 3.49 18.70
C ASN A 110 -4.61 2.53 17.50
N GLY A 111 -5.71 2.32 16.77
CA GLY A 111 -5.76 1.55 15.53
C GLY A 111 -5.42 2.39 14.30
N SER A 112 -5.60 1.79 13.12
CA SER A 112 -5.38 2.46 11.83
C SER A 112 -6.25 1.84 10.73
N TYR A 113 -6.39 2.49 9.59
CA TYR A 113 -7.00 1.89 8.41
C TYR A 113 -5.91 1.44 7.45
N MET A 114 -5.97 0.18 7.01
CA MET A 114 -5.07 -0.40 6.03
C MET A 114 -5.76 -0.45 4.67
N ALA A 115 -5.21 0.28 3.69
CA ALA A 115 -5.58 0.13 2.29
C ALA A 115 -4.61 -0.83 1.59
N VAL A 116 -5.15 -1.75 0.81
CA VAL A 116 -4.38 -2.73 0.05
C VAL A 116 -4.79 -2.66 -1.42
N ARG A 117 -3.81 -2.58 -2.31
CA ARG A 117 -4.02 -2.74 -3.75
C ARG A 117 -2.98 -3.71 -4.31
N ARG A 118 -3.42 -4.74 -5.02
CA ARG A 118 -2.52 -5.54 -5.87
C ARG A 118 -2.44 -4.82 -7.21
N ILE A 119 -1.31 -4.18 -7.47
CA ILE A 119 -1.05 -3.39 -8.67
C ILE A 119 -0.14 -4.22 -9.57
N GLN A 120 -0.63 -4.61 -10.74
CA GLN A 120 0.21 -5.24 -11.77
C GLN A 120 1.07 -4.16 -12.42
N MET A 121 2.36 -4.46 -12.63
CA MET A 121 3.32 -3.58 -13.31
C MET A 121 3.76 -4.23 -14.62
N PHE A 122 3.59 -3.52 -15.72
CA PHE A 122 3.94 -3.98 -17.07
C PHE A 122 5.41 -3.68 -17.38
N LEU A 123 6.31 -4.53 -16.84
CA LEU A 123 7.76 -4.30 -16.92
C LEU A 123 8.28 -4.28 -18.37
N ASP A 124 7.76 -5.13 -19.26
CA ASP A 124 8.17 -5.12 -20.68
C ASP A 124 7.90 -3.78 -21.39
N THR A 125 6.78 -3.14 -21.06
CA THR A 125 6.44 -1.81 -21.58
C THR A 125 7.35 -0.76 -20.95
N TRP A 126 7.52 -0.83 -19.62
CA TRP A 126 8.34 0.10 -18.86
C TRP A 126 9.81 0.10 -19.28
N ASP A 127 10.41 -1.08 -19.48
CA ASP A 127 11.82 -1.24 -19.81
C ASP A 127 12.16 -0.74 -21.24
N ARG A 128 11.15 -0.58 -22.10
CA ARG A 128 11.29 0.03 -23.43
C ARG A 128 11.10 1.55 -23.41
N THR A 129 10.54 2.10 -22.33
CA THR A 129 10.41 3.54 -22.14
C THR A 129 11.77 4.13 -21.81
N ASN A 130 12.13 5.23 -22.48
CA ASN A 130 13.41 5.91 -22.23
C ASN A 130 13.46 6.51 -20.81
N LEU A 131 14.66 6.79 -20.30
CA LEU A 131 14.84 7.26 -18.92
C LEU A 131 14.11 8.56 -18.63
N GLU A 132 14.13 9.53 -19.55
CA GLU A 132 13.46 10.82 -19.39
C GLU A 132 11.94 10.63 -19.19
N GLU A 133 11.33 9.76 -19.98
CA GLU A 133 9.91 9.45 -19.87
C GLU A 133 9.57 8.66 -18.59
N GLN A 134 10.47 7.78 -18.15
CA GLN A 134 10.32 7.13 -16.84
C GLN A 134 10.37 8.15 -15.69
N GLU A 135 11.32 9.08 -15.73
CA GLU A 135 11.46 10.14 -14.72
C GLU A 135 10.28 11.11 -14.76
N ASN A 136 9.78 11.50 -15.95
CA ASN A 136 8.59 12.32 -16.14
C ASN A 136 7.33 11.64 -15.57
N THR A 137 7.23 10.31 -15.69
CA THR A 137 6.13 9.53 -15.10
C THR A 137 6.08 9.67 -13.58
N PHE A 138 7.23 9.71 -12.91
CA PHE A 138 7.30 9.85 -11.46
C PHE A 138 7.33 11.32 -10.99
N GLY A 139 8.02 12.21 -11.70
CA GLY A 139 8.39 13.55 -11.23
C GLY A 139 9.64 13.57 -10.33
N ARG A 140 10.50 12.57 -10.44
CA ARG A 140 11.76 12.41 -9.70
C ARG A 140 12.84 11.80 -10.58
N TYR A 141 14.09 12.09 -10.29
CA TYR A 141 15.22 11.41 -10.92
C TYR A 141 15.33 9.97 -10.41
N LYS A 142 15.53 9.01 -11.31
CA LYS A 142 15.54 7.58 -10.99
C LYS A 142 16.71 7.22 -10.10
N GLU A 143 17.90 7.72 -10.41
CA GLU A 143 19.13 7.38 -9.69
C GLU A 143 19.16 8.01 -8.29
N SER A 144 19.11 9.33 -8.19
CA SER A 144 19.22 10.04 -6.91
C SER A 144 17.95 9.92 -6.05
N GLY A 145 16.78 9.79 -6.69
CA GLY A 145 15.47 9.93 -6.06
C GLY A 145 15.08 11.38 -5.79
N ALA A 146 15.91 12.37 -6.17
CA ALA A 146 15.60 13.78 -5.95
C ALA A 146 14.41 14.23 -6.83
N PRO A 147 13.58 15.17 -6.35
CA PRO A 147 12.59 15.81 -7.23
C PRO A 147 13.29 16.68 -8.28
N PHE A 148 12.59 16.94 -9.38
CA PHE A 148 13.12 17.77 -10.46
C PHE A 148 13.58 19.15 -9.97
N GLY A 149 14.74 19.60 -10.48
CA GLY A 149 15.40 20.84 -10.06
C GLY A 149 16.13 20.78 -8.72
N LYS A 150 16.17 19.61 -8.05
CA LYS A 150 16.89 19.41 -6.77
C LYS A 150 18.00 18.37 -6.90
N LYS A 151 18.81 18.20 -5.84
CA LYS A 151 19.99 17.32 -5.86
C LYS A 151 19.83 16.09 -4.96
N ASN A 152 19.16 16.24 -3.83
CA ASN A 152 19.04 15.18 -2.83
C ASN A 152 17.62 14.60 -2.80
N GLU A 153 17.52 13.32 -2.47
CA GLU A 153 16.26 12.57 -2.35
C GLU A 153 15.20 13.31 -1.50
N PHE A 154 15.63 13.83 -0.35
CA PHE A 154 14.78 14.46 0.65
C PHE A 154 14.63 15.98 0.49
N ASP A 155 15.16 16.57 -0.59
CA ASP A 155 14.90 17.97 -0.89
C ASP A 155 13.38 18.17 -1.12
N GLU A 156 12.88 19.35 -0.75
CA GLU A 156 11.46 19.65 -0.85
C GLU A 156 10.99 19.65 -2.31
N VAL A 157 9.89 18.94 -2.58
CA VAL A 157 9.24 18.92 -3.90
C VAL A 157 8.53 20.25 -4.16
N ASP A 158 8.94 20.93 -5.22
CA ASP A 158 8.26 22.07 -5.83
C ASP A 158 7.38 21.57 -6.98
N LEU A 159 6.05 21.61 -6.79
CA LEU A 159 5.09 21.06 -7.75
C LEU A 159 5.13 21.76 -9.11
N SER A 160 5.58 23.03 -9.15
CA SER A 160 5.66 23.80 -10.40
C SER A 160 6.74 23.29 -11.36
N LEU A 161 7.68 22.48 -10.86
CA LEU A 161 8.76 21.87 -11.65
C LEU A 161 8.43 20.45 -12.14
N LEU A 162 7.30 19.89 -11.73
CA LEU A 162 6.88 18.53 -12.07
C LEU A 162 5.83 18.55 -13.20
N PRO A 163 5.86 17.58 -14.13
CA PRO A 163 4.78 17.40 -15.11
C PRO A 163 3.40 17.32 -14.43
N ASP A 164 2.40 17.94 -15.04
CA ASP A 164 1.02 18.03 -14.51
C ASP A 164 0.41 16.64 -14.19
N ASP A 165 0.82 15.63 -14.95
CA ASP A 165 0.35 14.24 -14.86
C ASP A 165 1.32 13.29 -14.14
N SER A 166 2.41 13.82 -13.56
CA SER A 166 3.40 13.00 -12.84
C SER A 166 2.85 12.47 -11.50
N HIS A 167 3.19 11.23 -11.18
CA HIS A 167 2.68 10.51 -10.02
C HIS A 167 2.91 11.27 -8.69
N VAL A 168 4.12 11.81 -8.48
CA VAL A 168 4.45 12.55 -7.25
C VAL A 168 3.64 13.84 -7.14
N ARG A 169 3.41 14.55 -8.24
CA ARG A 169 2.62 15.78 -8.22
C ARG A 169 1.17 15.50 -7.83
N LEU A 170 0.53 14.59 -8.57
CA LEU A 170 -0.86 14.22 -8.36
C LEU A 170 -1.10 13.63 -6.96
N ALA A 171 -0.15 12.86 -6.41
CA ALA A 171 -0.26 12.38 -5.04
C ALA A 171 -0.12 13.50 -4.00
N LYS A 172 0.81 14.45 -4.22
CA LYS A 172 1.16 15.48 -3.23
C LYS A 172 0.15 16.63 -3.18
N GLU A 173 -0.43 17.04 -4.31
CA GLU A 173 -1.40 18.14 -4.37
C GLU A 173 -2.72 17.86 -3.63
N VAL A 174 -3.01 16.59 -3.35
CA VAL A 174 -4.20 16.16 -2.59
C VAL A 174 -4.07 16.53 -1.09
N GLU A 175 -2.84 16.72 -0.60
CA GLU A 175 -2.55 17.06 0.80
C GLU A 175 -3.15 16.08 1.82
N LYS A 176 -3.25 14.80 1.45
CA LYS A 176 -3.70 13.70 2.30
C LYS A 176 -2.58 12.68 2.47
N PRO A 177 -1.70 12.84 3.47
CA PRO A 177 -0.58 11.94 3.66
C PRO A 177 -1.06 10.53 4.01
N LEU A 178 -0.30 9.56 3.51
CA LEU A 178 -0.44 8.13 3.79
C LEU A 178 0.92 7.61 4.25
N LEU A 179 0.95 6.62 5.14
CA LEU A 179 2.16 5.84 5.39
C LEU A 179 2.17 4.64 4.44
N ARG A 180 2.96 4.69 3.37
CA ARG A 180 3.08 3.57 2.42
C ARG A 180 4.11 2.56 2.94
N ARG A 181 3.75 1.28 2.95
CA ARG A 181 4.62 0.17 3.37
C ARG A 181 4.42 -1.02 2.45
N SER A 182 4.65 -0.76 1.17
CA SER A 182 4.40 -1.66 0.04
C SER A 182 5.52 -2.69 -0.13
N TYR A 183 5.20 -3.76 -0.85
CA TYR A 183 6.14 -4.82 -1.24
C TYR A 183 6.00 -5.09 -2.74
N SER A 184 7.09 -5.36 -3.43
CA SER A 184 7.04 -5.90 -4.79
C SER A 184 6.58 -7.37 -4.76
N TYR A 185 6.00 -7.89 -5.84
CA TYR A 185 5.70 -9.31 -5.99
C TYR A 185 6.09 -9.82 -7.38
N SER A 186 6.30 -11.14 -7.47
CA SER A 186 6.52 -11.88 -8.70
C SER A 186 5.88 -13.27 -8.55
N ASP A 187 4.82 -13.52 -9.30
CA ASP A 187 3.97 -14.72 -9.18
C ASP A 187 4.06 -15.60 -10.44
N GLY A 188 5.25 -15.69 -11.06
CA GLY A 188 5.46 -16.49 -12.27
C GLY A 188 4.92 -15.80 -13.52
N ILE A 189 4.29 -16.57 -14.42
CA ILE A 189 3.84 -16.11 -15.74
C ILE A 189 2.31 -16.00 -15.75
N ASP A 190 1.77 -14.89 -16.27
CA ASP A 190 0.34 -14.75 -16.54
C ASP A 190 -0.01 -15.54 -17.81
N ASP A 191 -0.80 -16.60 -17.66
CA ASP A 191 -1.17 -17.51 -18.76
C ASP A 191 -1.88 -16.82 -19.94
N LYS A 192 -2.47 -15.63 -19.73
CA LYS A 192 -3.17 -14.90 -20.80
C LYS A 192 -2.24 -14.04 -21.63
N THR A 193 -1.24 -13.43 -21.01
CA THR A 193 -0.31 -12.50 -21.69
C THR A 193 1.02 -13.15 -22.04
N GLY A 194 1.40 -14.23 -21.36
CA GLY A 194 2.73 -14.85 -21.45
C GLY A 194 3.84 -14.03 -20.78
N GLN A 195 3.49 -12.94 -20.09
CA GLN A 195 4.44 -12.07 -19.38
C GLN A 195 4.52 -12.44 -17.90
N PHE A 196 5.56 -11.98 -17.21
CA PHE A 196 5.65 -12.14 -15.76
C PHE A 196 4.49 -11.43 -15.04
N ASP A 197 3.82 -12.13 -14.11
CA ASP A 197 2.85 -11.54 -13.18
C ASP A 197 3.61 -10.88 -12.03
N THR A 198 4.07 -9.66 -12.29
CA THR A 198 4.85 -8.85 -11.35
C THR A 198 4.12 -7.57 -11.00
N GLY A 199 4.44 -7.02 -9.83
CA GLY A 199 4.04 -5.66 -9.53
C GLY A 199 4.26 -5.26 -8.10
N LEU A 200 3.36 -4.43 -7.59
CA LEU A 200 3.41 -3.89 -6.24
C LEU A 200 2.17 -4.34 -5.46
N LEU A 201 2.40 -5.02 -4.34
CA LEU A 201 1.44 -5.12 -3.26
C LEU A 201 1.50 -3.79 -2.49
N PHE A 202 0.72 -2.82 -2.98
CA PHE A 202 0.59 -1.54 -2.33
C PHE A 202 -0.15 -1.74 -1.01
N ILE A 203 0.48 -1.29 0.06
CA ILE A 203 -0.12 -1.25 1.40
C ILE A 203 0.10 0.15 1.94
N SER A 204 -0.96 0.80 2.40
CA SER A 204 -0.84 2.03 3.16
C SER A 204 -1.63 1.99 4.45
N PHE A 205 -1.15 2.76 5.42
CA PHE A 205 -1.81 3.02 6.69
C PHE A 205 -2.19 4.48 6.77
N GLN A 206 -3.41 4.74 7.20
CA GLN A 206 -3.94 6.09 7.34
C GLN A 206 -4.96 6.16 8.47
N LYS A 207 -5.04 7.33 9.10
CA LYS A 207 -6.00 7.60 10.19
C LYS A 207 -7.45 7.70 9.72
N ASP A 208 -7.63 8.06 8.45
CA ASP A 208 -8.93 8.16 7.79
C ASP A 208 -8.81 7.52 6.39
N PRO A 209 -9.62 6.50 6.06
CA PRO A 209 -9.57 5.85 4.75
C PRO A 209 -9.88 6.79 3.58
N ASP A 210 -10.59 7.90 3.81
CA ASP A 210 -10.86 8.93 2.80
C ASP A 210 -9.56 9.56 2.25
N HIS A 211 -8.47 9.55 3.03
CA HIS A 211 -7.15 10.00 2.55
C HIS A 211 -6.70 9.16 1.34
N PHE A 212 -6.77 7.84 1.47
CA PHE A 212 -6.41 6.93 0.39
C PHE A 212 -7.36 7.10 -0.80
N VAL A 213 -8.67 7.20 -0.53
CA VAL A 213 -9.68 7.38 -1.58
C VAL A 213 -9.41 8.63 -2.42
N LYS A 214 -9.12 9.76 -1.78
CA LYS A 214 -8.82 11.02 -2.47
C LYS A 214 -7.55 10.94 -3.30
N VAL A 215 -6.47 10.38 -2.74
CA VAL A 215 -5.21 10.19 -3.46
C VAL A 215 -5.43 9.27 -4.66
N GLN A 216 -6.02 8.09 -4.47
CA GLN A 216 -6.25 7.12 -5.54
C GLN A 216 -7.20 7.65 -6.63
N THR A 217 -8.20 8.46 -6.26
CA THR A 217 -9.11 9.09 -7.23
C THR A 217 -8.37 10.12 -8.08
N ASN A 218 -7.50 10.93 -7.47
CA ASN A 218 -6.70 11.92 -8.21
C ASN A 218 -5.73 11.23 -9.17
N LEU A 219 -5.07 10.16 -8.72
CA LEU A 219 -4.18 9.36 -9.58
C LEU A 219 -4.94 8.68 -10.72
N GLY A 220 -6.10 8.08 -10.45
CA GLY A 220 -6.86 7.34 -11.47
C GLY A 220 -7.32 8.20 -12.66
N ALA A 221 -7.52 9.51 -12.45
CA ALA A 221 -8.01 10.42 -13.47
C ALA A 221 -6.97 10.69 -14.57
N THR A 222 -5.72 10.97 -14.19
CA THR A 222 -4.73 11.58 -15.09
C THR A 222 -3.30 11.07 -14.93
N ASP A 223 -3.00 10.22 -13.94
CA ASP A 223 -1.62 9.79 -13.67
C ASP A 223 -1.03 9.05 -14.86
N LYS A 224 0.13 9.53 -15.32
CA LYS A 224 0.92 8.93 -16.39
C LYS A 224 1.34 7.50 -16.07
N MET A 225 1.49 7.16 -14.79
CA MET A 225 1.81 5.79 -14.35
C MET A 225 0.76 4.77 -14.78
N ASN A 226 -0.49 5.18 -15.02
CA ASN A 226 -1.56 4.30 -15.47
C ASN A 226 -1.28 3.62 -16.83
N GLU A 227 -0.31 4.10 -17.61
CA GLU A 227 0.17 3.42 -18.83
C GLU A 227 0.93 2.12 -18.52
N TYR A 228 1.52 2.03 -17.32
CA TYR A 228 2.45 0.96 -16.93
C TYR A 228 1.90 0.07 -15.83
N VAL A 229 0.71 0.38 -15.29
CA VAL A 229 0.13 -0.38 -14.19
C VAL A 229 -1.36 -0.65 -14.36
N THR A 230 -1.86 -1.66 -13.66
CA THR A 230 -3.30 -1.89 -13.49
C THR A 230 -3.61 -2.38 -12.09
N HIS A 231 -4.59 -1.77 -11.44
CA HIS A 231 -5.09 -2.26 -10.16
C HIS A 231 -5.99 -3.48 -10.38
N ILE A 232 -5.58 -4.63 -9.86
CA ILE A 232 -6.27 -5.92 -10.07
C ILE A 232 -6.70 -6.61 -8.77
N GLY A 233 -6.36 -6.04 -7.61
CA GLY A 233 -6.83 -6.46 -6.31
C GLY A 233 -7.02 -5.28 -5.38
N SER A 234 -7.92 -5.41 -4.40
CA SER A 234 -8.33 -4.32 -3.52
C SER A 234 -8.74 -4.84 -2.13
N GLY A 235 -8.39 -4.12 -1.08
CA GLY A 235 -8.90 -4.38 0.27
C GLY A 235 -8.81 -3.13 1.13
N LEU A 236 -9.81 -2.95 2.00
CA LEU A 236 -9.77 -1.97 3.08
C LEU A 236 -10.02 -2.71 4.38
N PHE A 237 -9.16 -2.50 5.37
CA PHE A 237 -9.26 -3.17 6.67
C PHE A 237 -9.12 -2.15 7.80
N ALA A 238 -9.87 -2.38 8.87
CA ALA A 238 -9.74 -1.65 10.13
C ALA A 238 -8.80 -2.43 11.05
N CYS A 239 -7.66 -1.85 11.39
CA CYS A 239 -6.62 -2.48 12.19
C CYS A 239 -6.77 -2.10 13.67
N PHE A 240 -6.81 -3.10 14.53
CA PHE A 240 -6.83 -2.93 15.97
C PHE A 240 -5.62 -2.15 16.49
N GLY A 241 -5.79 -1.46 17.61
CA GLY A 241 -4.68 -0.93 18.40
C GLY A 241 -3.83 -2.04 19.01
N GLY A 242 -2.74 -1.63 19.66
CA GLY A 242 -1.84 -2.53 20.37
C GLY A 242 -2.52 -3.34 21.48
N VAL A 243 -1.93 -4.49 21.83
CA VAL A 243 -2.45 -5.39 22.86
C VAL A 243 -1.63 -5.24 24.14
N GLU A 244 -2.30 -5.01 25.26
CA GLU A 244 -1.68 -5.00 26.58
C GLU A 244 -1.43 -6.41 27.11
N LYS A 245 -0.49 -6.55 28.05
CA LYS A 245 -0.15 -7.84 28.66
C LYS A 245 -1.39 -8.45 29.33
N GLY A 246 -1.78 -9.63 28.87
CA GLY A 246 -2.95 -10.37 29.37
C GLY A 246 -4.22 -10.20 28.52
N GLY A 247 -4.22 -9.27 27.57
CA GLY A 247 -5.29 -9.13 26.57
C GLY A 247 -5.02 -9.88 25.27
N TYR A 248 -5.92 -9.73 24.30
CA TYR A 248 -5.78 -10.29 22.95
C TYR A 248 -6.25 -9.34 21.84
N ILE A 249 -5.83 -9.60 20.60
CA ILE A 249 -6.19 -8.79 19.42
C ILE A 249 -7.71 -8.79 19.23
N GLY A 250 -8.31 -7.61 19.22
CA GLY A 250 -9.74 -7.43 18.99
C GLY A 250 -10.64 -7.61 20.22
N GLN A 251 -10.06 -7.76 21.42
CA GLN A 251 -10.82 -7.90 22.66
C GLN A 251 -11.88 -6.79 22.84
N LYS A 252 -11.48 -5.51 22.68
CA LYS A 252 -12.40 -4.35 22.75
C LYS A 252 -13.57 -4.41 21.76
N LEU A 253 -13.45 -5.12 20.64
CA LEU A 253 -14.55 -5.25 19.68
C LEU A 253 -15.50 -6.39 20.07
N LEU A 254 -14.92 -7.49 20.57
CA LEU A 254 -15.64 -8.76 20.77
C LEU A 254 -16.31 -8.86 22.14
N GLU A 255 -15.79 -8.17 23.15
CA GLU A 255 -16.28 -8.26 24.52
C GLU A 255 -16.95 -6.96 25.03
N ASP A 256 -16.51 -5.79 24.56
CA ASP A 256 -17.07 -4.48 24.93
C ASP A 256 -18.08 -3.99 23.89
#